data_AF-A0A7C4IMH3-F1
#
_entry.id   AF-A0A7C4IMH3-F1
#
_cell.length_a   1.000
_cell.length_b   1.000
_cell.length_c   1.000
_cell.angle_alpha   90.00
_cell.angle_beta   90.00
_cell.angle_gamma   90.00
#
_symmetry.space_group_name_H-M   'P 1'
#
loop_
_entity.id
_entity.type
_entity.pdbx_description
1 polymer ?
#
loop_
_entity_poly.entity_id
_entity_poly.type
_entity_poly.pdbx_seq_one_letter_code
_entity_poly.pdbx_strand_id
1 'polypeptide(L)'
;MTKRRVVVTGVGMITPLGVNSDETWQGLLAGKPGIRRITQFDASAFPTQIAGEVVGFNPEDYIENFGGQGFHVAFFDLMGATGNKFFRLRKPLPAGAGR
;
A
#
# COMPACT_ATOMS: atom_id res chain seq x y z
N MET A 1 -0.32 6.27 42.73
CA MET A 1 -0.63 6.94 41.45
C MET A 1 -1.88 6.33 40.86
N THR A 2 -2.90 7.13 40.54
CA THR A 2 -4.11 6.65 39.84
C THR A 2 -3.81 6.40 38.36
N LYS A 3 -4.17 5.22 37.85
CA LYS A 3 -3.91 4.83 36.46
C LYS A 3 -4.81 5.63 35.51
N ARG A 4 -4.22 6.30 34.53
CA ARG A 4 -4.94 7.09 33.52
C ARG A 4 -5.70 6.15 32.57
N ARG A 5 -6.96 6.48 32.28
CA ARG A 5 -7.76 5.77 31.26
C ARG A 5 -7.38 6.31 29.89
N VAL A 6 -7.10 5.39 28.96
CA VAL A 6 -6.80 5.69 27.56
C VAL A 6 -7.86 4.99 26.72
N VAL A 7 -8.37 5.69 25.71
CA VAL A 7 -9.40 5.20 24.79
C VAL A 7 -8.99 5.48 23.36
N VAL A 8 -9.51 4.68 22.42
CA VAL A 8 -9.36 4.92 20.97
C VAL A 8 -10.52 5.80 20.53
N THR A 9 -10.20 6.97 19.96
CA THR A 9 -11.20 7.95 19.50
C THR A 9 -11.34 8.02 17.98
N GLY A 10 -10.47 7.33 17.24
CA GLY A 10 -10.50 7.29 15.78
C GLY A 10 -9.61 6.20 15.22
N VAL A 11 -9.99 5.69 14.06
CA VAL A 11 -9.25 4.67 13.30
C VAL A 11 -9.27 5.10 11.83
N GLY A 12 -8.12 5.03 11.16
CA GLY A 12 -7.99 5.21 9.72
C GLY A 12 -7.26 4.01 9.13
N MET A 13 -7.70 3.56 7.96
CA MET A 13 -7.16 2.36 7.32
C MET A 13 -7.04 2.59 5.81
N ILE A 14 -5.90 2.17 5.25
CA ILE A 14 -5.69 2.03 3.81
C ILE A 14 -5.14 0.61 3.62
N THR A 15 -5.92 -0.25 2.97
CA THR A 15 -5.63 -1.67 2.86
C THR A 15 -5.99 -2.22 1.47
N PRO A 16 -5.59 -3.45 1.14
CA PRO A 16 -6.04 -4.11 -0.10
C PRO A 16 -7.55 -4.38 -0.14
N LEU A 17 -8.26 -4.25 0.99
CA LEU A 17 -9.71 -4.44 1.09
C LEU A 17 -10.50 -3.12 0.99
N GLY A 18 -9.83 -1.96 1.07
CA GLY A 18 -10.48 -0.64 1.02
C GLY A 18 -9.55 0.50 1.42
N VAL A 19 -9.88 1.72 0.98
CA VAL A 19 -9.11 2.94 1.27
C VAL A 19 -9.62 3.73 2.47
N ASN A 20 -10.60 3.17 3.19
CA ASN A 20 -11.10 3.66 4.46
C ASN A 20 -11.42 2.49 5.42
N SER A 21 -11.74 2.83 6.68
CA SER A 21 -12.06 1.87 7.73
C SER A 21 -13.30 1.05 7.44
N ASP A 22 -14.33 1.67 6.87
CA ASP A 22 -15.63 1.04 6.66
C ASP A 22 -15.55 -0.02 5.56
N GLU A 23 -14.95 0.32 4.41
CA GLU A 23 -14.69 -0.61 3.32
C GLU A 23 -13.86 -1.80 3.79
N THR A 24 -12.77 -1.52 4.52
CA THR A 24 -11.90 -2.57 5.05
C THR A 24 -12.67 -3.49 5.99
N TRP A 25 -13.46 -2.92 6.91
CA TRP A 25 -14.25 -3.69 7.87
C TRP A 25 -15.30 -4.57 7.17
N GLN A 26 -16.05 -4.02 6.21
CA GLN A 26 -17.01 -4.78 5.42
C GLN A 26 -16.34 -5.89 4.60
N GLY A 27 -15.16 -5.62 4.05
CA GLY A 27 -14.37 -6.62 3.32
C GLY A 27 -13.93 -7.79 4.21
N LEU A 28 -13.49 -7.49 5.44
CA LEU A 28 -13.14 -8.51 6.43
C LEU A 28 -14.36 -9.36 6.83
N LEU A 29 -15.49 -8.72 7.14
CA LEU A 29 -16.72 -9.44 7.51
C LEU A 29 -17.25 -10.34 6.39
N ALA A 30 -17.11 -9.90 5.14
CA ALA A 30 -17.50 -10.69 3.97
C ALA A 30 -16.45 -11.75 3.56
N GLY A 31 -15.30 -11.85 4.26
CA GLY A 31 -14.23 -12.78 3.91
C GLY A 31 -13.62 -12.53 2.53
N LYS A 32 -13.60 -11.27 2.07
CA LYS A 32 -13.04 -10.93 0.75
C LYS A 32 -11.52 -11.18 0.73
N PRO A 33 -10.96 -11.76 -0.34
CA PRO A 33 -9.52 -11.97 -0.44
C PRO A 33 -8.81 -10.64 -0.71
N GLY A 34 -7.92 -10.24 0.20
CA GLY A 34 -7.08 -9.05 0.03
C GLY A 34 -5.78 -9.31 -0.75
N ILE A 35 -5.43 -10.58 -1.01
CA ILE A 35 -4.23 -10.99 -1.73
C ILE A 35 -4.61 -11.48 -3.13
N ARG A 36 -3.90 -11.02 -4.15
CA ARG A 36 -4.16 -11.34 -5.56
C ARG A 36 -2.88 -11.27 -6.39
N ARG A 37 -2.96 -11.63 -7.68
CA ARG A 37 -1.87 -11.46 -8.65
C ARG A 37 -1.43 -9.99 -8.68
N ILE A 38 -0.12 -9.78 -8.71
CA ILE A 38 0.48 -8.44 -8.85
C ILE A 38 0.05 -7.84 -10.18
N THR A 39 -0.42 -6.60 -10.16
CA THR A 39 -0.84 -5.83 -11.35
C THR A 39 -0.06 -4.52 -11.51
N GLN A 40 0.63 -4.06 -10.47
CA GLN A 40 1.38 -2.79 -10.50
C GLN A 40 2.63 -2.84 -11.40
N PHE A 41 3.17 -4.03 -11.68
CA PHE A 41 4.34 -4.24 -12.55
C PHE A 41 4.37 -5.69 -13.07
N ASP A 42 5.26 -5.99 -14.02
CA ASP A 42 5.50 -7.36 -14.49
C ASP A 42 6.29 -8.18 -13.45
N ALA A 43 5.60 -9.08 -12.77
CA ALA A 43 6.16 -9.95 -11.75
C ALA A 43 6.65 -11.32 -12.28
N SER A 44 6.66 -11.54 -13.61
CA SER A 44 6.95 -12.87 -14.20
C SER A 44 8.32 -13.44 -13.81
N ALA A 45 9.31 -12.57 -13.63
CA ALA A 45 10.68 -12.95 -13.24
C ALA A 45 10.85 -13.26 -11.74
N PHE A 46 9.82 -13.05 -10.91
CA PHE A 46 9.91 -13.22 -9.47
C PHE A 46 9.26 -14.54 -9.00
N PRO A 47 9.84 -15.19 -7.97
CA PRO A 47 9.26 -16.41 -7.39
C PRO A 47 7.90 -16.15 -6.73
N THR A 48 7.69 -14.95 -6.16
CA THR A 48 6.43 -14.52 -5.57
C THR A 48 5.71 -13.56 -6.51
N GLN A 49 4.51 -13.96 -6.95
CA GLN A 49 3.71 -13.21 -7.95
C GLN A 49 2.35 -12.71 -7.41
N ILE A 50 2.19 -12.75 -6.09
CA ILE A 50 0.98 -12.31 -5.40
C ILE A 50 1.32 -11.23 -4.38
N ALA A 51 0.41 -10.28 -4.20
CA ALA A 51 0.53 -9.22 -3.21
C ALA A 51 -0.84 -8.71 -2.79
N GLY A 52 -0.89 -8.02 -1.66
CA GLY A 52 -2.03 -7.20 -1.27
C GLY A 52 -1.84 -5.78 -1.78
N GLU A 53 -2.32 -5.51 -2.99
CA GLU A 53 -2.23 -4.18 -3.60
C GLU A 53 -3.39 -3.30 -3.14
N VAL A 54 -3.10 -2.07 -2.73
CA VAL A 54 -4.12 -1.05 -2.48
C VAL A 54 -4.65 -0.54 -3.82
N VAL A 55 -5.98 -0.49 -3.97
CA VAL A 55 -6.65 -0.12 -5.22
C VAL A 55 -7.41 1.18 -5.01
N GLY A 56 -7.36 2.08 -6.00
CA GLY A 56 -8.15 3.30 -5.97
C GLY A 56 -7.68 4.35 -4.96
N PHE A 57 -6.50 4.18 -4.37
CA PHE A 57 -5.90 5.21 -3.52
C PHE A 57 -5.24 6.30 -4.38
N ASN A 58 -5.73 7.53 -4.27
CA ASN A 58 -5.11 8.72 -4.84
C ASN A 58 -4.54 9.62 -3.74
N PRO A 59 -3.21 9.80 -3.66
CA PRO A 59 -2.60 10.65 -2.65
C PRO A 59 -2.95 12.13 -2.74
N GLU A 60 -3.24 12.61 -3.95
CA GLU A 60 -3.56 14.03 -4.18
C GLU A 60 -4.85 14.46 -3.48
N ASP A 61 -5.72 13.50 -3.16
CA ASP A 61 -6.96 13.75 -2.41
C ASP A 61 -6.68 14.12 -0.93
N TYR A 62 -5.48 13.84 -0.42
CA TYR A 62 -5.14 13.99 0.99
C TYR A 62 -3.92 14.88 1.25
N ILE A 63 -3.03 15.06 0.26
CA ILE A 63 -1.78 15.80 0.41
C ILE A 63 -1.67 16.85 -0.70
N GLU A 64 -1.85 18.11 -0.33
CA GLU A 64 -1.55 19.24 -1.22
C GLU A 64 -0.06 19.25 -1.55
N ASN A 65 0.29 19.34 -2.84
CA ASN A 65 1.66 19.37 -3.36
C ASN A 65 2.50 18.11 -3.06
N PHE A 66 1.91 16.91 -3.21
CA PHE A 66 2.60 15.62 -3.02
C PHE A 66 3.90 15.45 -3.86
N GLY A 67 4.09 16.23 -4.93
CA GLY A 67 5.35 16.30 -5.67
C GLY A 67 5.71 15.01 -6.42
N GLY A 68 4.75 14.09 -6.60
CA GLY A 68 4.90 12.88 -7.41
C GLY A 68 5.88 11.84 -6.86
N GLN A 69 6.27 11.91 -5.59
CA GLN A 69 7.14 10.90 -4.99
C GLN A 69 6.35 9.61 -4.74
N GLY A 70 6.29 8.74 -5.75
CA GLY A 70 5.47 7.52 -5.74
C GLY A 70 5.53 6.76 -4.41
N PHE A 71 4.36 6.35 -3.90
CA PHE A 71 4.27 5.47 -2.74
C PHE A 71 4.97 4.15 -3.07
N HIS A 72 5.99 3.83 -2.29
CA HIS A 72 6.63 2.52 -2.35
C HIS A 72 5.69 1.50 -1.71
N VAL A 73 5.08 0.65 -2.54
CA VAL A 73 4.44 -0.57 -2.05
C VAL A 73 5.55 -1.43 -1.44
N ALA A 74 5.54 -1.55 -0.11
CA ALA A 74 6.47 -2.41 0.58
C ALA A 74 6.06 -3.87 0.36
N PHE A 75 6.85 -4.61 -0.42
CA PHE A 75 6.72 -6.06 -0.52
C PHE A 75 7.23 -6.67 0.78
N PHE A 76 6.32 -7.00 1.69
CA PHE A 76 6.64 -7.88 2.81
C PHE A 76 6.59 -9.31 2.28
N ASP A 77 7.74 -9.80 1.84
CA ASP A 77 7.93 -11.24 1.63
C ASP A 77 7.87 -11.91 3.00
N LEU A 78 6.84 -12.74 3.23
CA LEU A 78 6.66 -13.48 4.49
C LEU A 78 7.46 -14.79 4.50
N MET A 79 8.22 -15.09 3.45
CA MET A 79 9.16 -16.22 3.41
C MET A 79 10.56 -15.70 3.73
N GLY A 80 11.14 -16.23 4.80
CA GLY A 80 12.30 -15.66 5.48
C GLY A 80 13.57 -15.52 4.64
N ALA A 81 14.36 -14.53 5.06
CA ALA A 81 15.80 -14.37 4.85
C ALA A 81 16.27 -14.26 3.39
N THR A 82 16.58 -13.04 2.94
CA THR A 82 17.98 -12.56 2.74
C THR A 82 17.95 -11.14 2.14
N GLY A 83 18.31 -10.13 2.94
CA GLY A 83 18.70 -8.81 2.45
C GLY A 83 17.57 -7.78 2.30
N ASN A 84 17.65 -6.71 3.09
CA ASN A 84 16.95 -5.45 2.86
C ASN A 84 17.30 -4.89 1.47
N LYS A 85 16.62 -5.33 0.42
CA LYS A 85 16.60 -4.62 -0.86
C LYS A 85 15.36 -3.74 -0.89
N PHE A 86 15.48 -2.57 -0.27
CA PHE A 86 14.59 -1.43 -0.52
C PHE A 86 14.68 -1.07 -2.02
N PHE A 87 13.75 -1.58 -2.84
CA PHE A 87 13.69 -1.20 -4.25
C PHE A 87 12.99 0.16 -4.38
N ARG A 88 13.82 1.20 -4.54
CA ARG A 88 13.38 2.56 -4.88
C ARG A 88 12.96 2.58 -6.35
N LEU A 89 11.70 2.25 -6.64
CA LEU A 89 11.08 2.49 -7.94
C LEU A 89 10.95 4.00 -8.18
N ARG A 90 11.96 4.61 -8.83
CA ARG A 90 11.76 5.87 -9.55
C ARG A 90 10.91 5.53 -10.77
N LYS A 91 9.70 6.11 -10.91
CA LYS A 91 9.12 6.22 -12.24
C LYS A 91 10.15 6.98 -13.11
N PRO A 92 10.57 6.47 -14.27
CA PRO A 92 11.29 7.30 -15.21
C PRO A 92 10.34 8.45 -15.58
N LEU A 93 10.82 9.69 -15.43
CA LEU A 93 10.12 10.83 -16.02
C LEU A 93 9.93 10.53 -17.52
N PRO A 94 8.76 10.85 -18.10
CA PRO A 94 8.56 10.70 -19.53
C PRO A 94 9.63 11.50 -20.27
N ALA A 95 10.36 10.82 -21.16
CA ALA A 95 11.29 11.46 -22.07
C ALA A 95 10.48 12.39 -23.00
N GLY A 96 10.49 13.70 -22.72
CA GLY A 96 9.71 14.66 -23.49
C GLY A 96 9.29 15.95 -22.78
N ALA A 97 9.63 16.17 -21.50
CA ALA A 97 9.47 17.48 -20.89
C ALA A 97 10.60 18.43 -21.36
N GLY A 98 10.49 18.91 -22.59
CA GLY A 98 11.34 19.96 -23.13
C GLY A 98 11.06 21.31 -22.48
N ARG A 99 12.11 21.94 -21.96
CA ARG A 99 12.71 23.16 -22.51
C ARG A 99 14.20 23.16 -22.20
#